data_AF-A0A349WCP4-F1
#
_entry.id   AF-A0A349WCP4-F1
#
_cell.length_a   1.000
_cell.length_b   1.000
_cell.length_c   1.000
_cell.angle_alpha   90.00
_cell.angle_beta   90.00
_cell.angle_gamma   90.00
#
_symmetry.space_group_name_H-M   'P 1'
#
loop_
_entity.id
_entity.type
_entity.pdbx_description
1 polymer ?
#
loop_
_entity_poly.entity_id
_entity_poly.type
_entity_poly.pdbx_seq_one_letter_code
_entity_poly.pdbx_strand_id
1 'polypeptide(L)'
;MAMGRIGADLKSVVSDHFPRIVASASLLTQTDAIAIALRNMMLNPEAADRERQTQAIAQARQEVARQLDTLDKTLTEPKDRALLQKVQEQRALYLAGQEELLGLIKSDQADQSRDYLASKLRPVLVAYKAAIGALVESEKHAIVHAGTNAQETALNARTALIGLGVFALLVSVALGWLITRSLLRELGGEPRAAAQVARTVAEGDFTQHIAVQAGDQSSLMAQLATMKNGLALVVSQVRRSSESVAMASAEIAQGNQDLSARTEGQASALEETAASMEQLGATVRQNADSASQANALARSASDVAVRGGEVVGQVVETMKGINESSKRIADIISVIDGIAFQTNILALNAAVEAARAGEQGRGF
;
A
#
# COMPACT_ATOMS: atom_id res chain seq x y z
N MET A 1 -44.63 -22.42 3.87
CA MET A 1 -45.64 -23.32 3.28
C MET A 1 -45.98 -24.49 4.20
N ALA A 2 -45.03 -25.32 4.67
CA ALA A 2 -45.32 -26.48 5.53
C ALA A 2 -46.02 -26.13 6.86
N MET A 3 -45.55 -25.12 7.59
CA MET A 3 -46.19 -24.65 8.83
C MET A 3 -47.61 -24.11 8.61
N GLY A 4 -47.88 -23.53 7.43
CA GLY A 4 -49.22 -23.08 7.07
C GLY A 4 -50.19 -24.25 6.83
N ARG A 5 -49.71 -25.34 6.23
CA ARG A 5 -50.50 -26.58 6.05
C ARG A 5 -50.77 -27.27 7.38
N ILE A 6 -49.74 -27.46 8.21
CA ILE A 6 -49.90 -28.03 9.56
C ILE A 6 -50.91 -27.22 10.38
N GLY A 7 -50.82 -25.88 10.33
CA GLY A 7 -51.78 -25.00 11.00
C GLY A 7 -53.21 -25.11 10.45
N ALA A 8 -53.38 -25.29 9.14
CA ALA A 8 -54.68 -25.50 8.52
C ALA A 8 -55.29 -26.85 8.92
N ASP A 9 -54.50 -27.93 8.90
CA ASP A 9 -54.95 -29.28 9.29
C ASP A 9 -55.34 -29.32 10.78
N LEU A 10 -54.51 -28.75 11.67
CA LEU A 10 -54.83 -28.62 13.10
C LEU A 10 -56.07 -27.77 13.34
N LYS A 11 -56.21 -26.64 12.63
CA LYS A 11 -57.40 -25.79 12.72
C LYS A 11 -58.63 -26.55 12.28
N SER A 12 -58.56 -27.32 11.19
CA SER A 12 -59.68 -28.13 10.70
C SER A 12 -60.10 -29.20 11.71
N VAL A 13 -59.14 -29.90 12.34
CA VAL A 13 -59.44 -30.86 13.41
C VAL A 13 -60.17 -30.21 14.58
N VAL A 14 -59.65 -29.08 15.09
CA VAL A 14 -60.15 -28.44 16.31
C VAL A 14 -61.43 -27.62 16.09
N SER A 15 -61.50 -26.88 14.99
CA SER A 15 -62.59 -25.92 14.72
C SER A 15 -63.71 -26.49 13.86
N ASP A 16 -63.44 -27.53 13.05
CA ASP A 16 -64.43 -28.07 12.11
C ASP A 16 -64.90 -29.45 12.54
N HIS A 17 -64.01 -30.45 12.53
CA HIS A 17 -64.39 -31.85 12.73
C HIS A 17 -64.78 -32.18 14.17
N PHE A 18 -64.03 -31.69 15.18
CA PHE A 18 -64.31 -32.00 16.58
C PHE A 18 -65.71 -31.54 17.03
N PRO A 19 -66.15 -30.28 16.75
CA PRO A 19 -67.52 -29.86 17.04
C PRO A 19 -68.60 -30.71 16.35
N ARG A 20 -68.37 -31.16 15.10
CA ARG A 20 -69.31 -32.01 14.36
C ARG A 20 -69.44 -33.41 14.95
N ILE A 21 -68.33 -33.99 15.42
CA ILE A 21 -68.36 -35.27 16.15
C ILE A 21 -69.15 -35.12 17.44
N VAL A 22 -68.91 -34.05 18.21
CA VAL A 22 -69.65 -33.77 19.45
C VAL A 22 -71.14 -33.61 19.16
N ALA A 23 -71.51 -32.86 18.12
CA ALA A 23 -72.89 -32.69 17.70
C ALA A 23 -73.54 -34.03 17.30
N SER A 24 -72.84 -34.84 16.50
CA SER A 24 -73.31 -36.16 16.05
C SER A 24 -73.44 -37.17 17.20
N ALA A 25 -72.52 -37.15 18.17
CA ALA A 25 -72.62 -37.95 19.38
C ALA A 25 -73.79 -37.50 20.27
N SER A 26 -74.05 -36.19 20.36
CA SER A 26 -75.22 -35.65 21.05
C SER A 26 -76.53 -36.19 20.45
N LEU A 27 -76.62 -36.34 19.11
CA LEU A 27 -77.78 -36.95 18.46
C LEU A 27 -78.07 -38.37 18.98
N LEU A 28 -77.03 -39.21 19.15
CA LEU A 28 -77.20 -40.55 19.73
C LEU A 28 -77.73 -40.48 21.15
N THR A 29 -77.12 -39.64 22.00
CA THR A 29 -77.52 -39.45 23.40
C THR A 29 -78.99 -39.01 23.52
N GLN A 30 -79.41 -38.02 22.72
CA GLN A 30 -80.79 -37.53 22.75
C GLN A 30 -81.78 -38.54 22.16
N THR A 31 -81.36 -39.30 21.14
CA THR A 31 -82.17 -40.38 20.57
C THR A 31 -82.43 -41.48 21.59
N ASP A 32 -81.41 -41.84 22.38
CA ASP A 32 -81.54 -42.80 23.47
C ASP A 32 -82.41 -42.25 24.61
N ALA A 33 -82.28 -40.97 24.96
CA ALA A 33 -83.16 -40.33 25.94
C ALA A 33 -84.65 -40.41 25.54
N ILE A 34 -84.97 -40.16 24.27
CA ILE A 34 -86.34 -40.30 23.74
C ILE A 34 -86.83 -41.75 23.84
N ALA A 35 -86.00 -42.71 23.44
CA ALA A 35 -86.36 -44.13 23.49
C ALA A 35 -86.62 -44.61 24.93
N ILE A 36 -85.81 -44.14 25.89
CA ILE A 36 -85.97 -44.42 27.32
C ILE A 36 -87.26 -43.78 27.85
N ALA A 37 -87.53 -42.53 27.52
CA ALA A 37 -88.74 -41.83 27.97
C ALA A 37 -90.02 -42.51 27.46
N LEU A 38 -90.06 -42.90 26.17
CA LEU A 38 -91.18 -43.66 25.60
C LEU A 38 -91.39 -45.00 26.31
N ARG A 39 -90.31 -45.71 26.61
CA ARG A 39 -90.37 -46.96 27.37
C ARG A 39 -90.90 -46.72 28.78
N ASN A 40 -90.45 -45.67 29.48
CA ASN A 40 -90.90 -45.34 30.83
C ASN A 40 -92.41 -45.06 30.87
N MET A 41 -92.94 -44.33 29.88
CA MET A 41 -94.38 -44.07 29.76
C MET A 41 -95.23 -45.34 29.60
N MET A 42 -94.65 -46.40 29.01
CA MET A 42 -95.31 -47.71 28.87
C MET A 42 -95.20 -48.57 30.14
N LEU A 43 -94.22 -48.28 31.01
CA LEU A 43 -93.99 -49.03 32.25
C LEU A 43 -94.73 -48.41 33.44
N ASN A 44 -94.90 -47.09 33.46
CA ASN A 44 -95.60 -46.36 34.51
C ASN A 44 -96.87 -45.69 33.95
N PRO A 45 -98.07 -46.10 34.39
CA PRO A 45 -99.33 -45.49 33.94
C PRO A 45 -99.63 -44.14 34.61
N GLU A 46 -98.86 -43.72 35.62
CA GLU A 46 -99.10 -42.47 36.36
C GLU A 46 -99.07 -41.24 35.44
N ALA A 47 -100.15 -40.45 35.46
CA ALA A 47 -100.29 -39.27 34.60
C ALA A 47 -99.17 -38.22 34.81
N ALA A 48 -98.76 -38.01 36.07
CA ALA A 48 -97.67 -37.08 36.40
C ALA A 48 -96.30 -37.55 35.90
N ASP A 49 -96.06 -38.86 35.84
CA ASP A 49 -94.84 -39.39 35.22
C ASP A 49 -94.91 -39.30 33.69
N ARG A 50 -96.03 -39.68 33.07
CA ARG A 50 -96.23 -39.56 31.62
C ARG A 50 -96.06 -38.12 31.12
N GLU A 51 -96.51 -37.13 31.87
CA GLU A 51 -96.30 -35.71 31.56
C GLU A 51 -94.80 -35.34 31.64
N ARG A 52 -94.08 -35.76 32.69
CA ARG A 52 -92.63 -35.56 32.80
C ARG A 52 -91.86 -36.18 31.64
N GLN A 53 -92.20 -37.41 31.25
CA GLN A 53 -91.57 -38.07 30.10
C GLN A 53 -91.90 -37.34 28.77
N THR A 54 -93.12 -36.82 28.62
CA THR A 54 -93.51 -36.01 27.45
C THR A 54 -92.65 -34.74 27.33
N GLN A 55 -92.40 -34.06 28.45
CA GLN A 55 -91.50 -32.90 28.49
C GLN A 55 -90.05 -33.28 28.17
N ALA A 56 -89.55 -34.40 28.70
CA ALA A 56 -88.22 -34.90 28.37
C ALA A 56 -88.06 -35.21 26.87
N ILE A 57 -89.07 -35.82 26.25
CA ILE A 57 -89.10 -36.08 24.80
C ILE A 57 -89.07 -34.76 24.02
N ALA A 58 -89.85 -33.77 24.42
CA ALA A 58 -89.88 -32.46 23.77
C ALA A 58 -88.52 -31.75 23.82
N GLN A 59 -87.88 -31.75 25.00
CA GLN A 59 -86.54 -31.17 25.20
C GLN A 59 -85.49 -31.90 24.33
N ALA A 60 -85.48 -33.24 24.36
CA ALA A 60 -84.54 -34.02 23.55
C ALA A 60 -84.76 -33.79 22.04
N ARG A 61 -86.00 -33.66 21.58
CA ARG A 61 -86.32 -33.32 20.18
C ARG A 61 -85.82 -31.95 19.78
N GLN A 62 -85.94 -30.96 20.67
CA GLN A 62 -85.42 -29.61 20.45
C GLN A 62 -83.90 -29.62 20.33
N GLU A 63 -83.22 -30.36 21.21
CA GLU A 63 -81.77 -30.49 21.16
C GLU A 63 -81.30 -31.20 19.89
N VAL A 64 -81.98 -32.29 19.48
CA VAL A 64 -81.73 -32.96 18.19
C VAL A 64 -81.87 -31.97 17.02
N ALA A 65 -82.91 -31.13 17.02
CA ALA A 65 -83.10 -30.14 15.95
C ALA A 65 -81.96 -29.12 15.91
N ARG A 66 -81.49 -28.65 17.08
CA ARG A 66 -80.36 -27.72 17.21
C ARG A 66 -79.06 -28.33 16.67
N GLN A 67 -78.79 -29.58 17.02
CA GLN A 67 -77.58 -30.28 16.58
C GLN A 67 -77.62 -30.56 15.07
N LEU A 68 -78.79 -30.91 14.52
CA LEU A 68 -78.94 -31.07 13.06
C LEU A 68 -78.76 -29.76 12.29
N ASP A 69 -79.25 -28.64 12.80
CA ASP A 69 -79.01 -27.31 12.21
C ASP A 69 -77.52 -26.94 12.24
N THR A 70 -76.84 -27.26 13.35
CA THR A 70 -75.39 -27.06 13.46
C THR A 70 -74.64 -27.90 12.43
N LEU A 71 -75.00 -29.18 12.29
CA LEU A 71 -74.39 -30.07 11.30
C LEU A 71 -74.68 -29.62 9.87
N ASP A 72 -75.90 -29.19 9.56
CA ASP A 72 -76.26 -28.73 8.21
C ASP A 72 -75.45 -27.49 7.78
N LYS A 73 -75.18 -26.58 8.72
CA LYS A 73 -74.38 -25.37 8.49
C LYS A 73 -72.88 -25.62 8.40
N THR A 74 -72.39 -26.66 9.07
CA THR A 74 -70.95 -26.90 9.19
C THR A 74 -70.44 -27.98 8.25
N LEU A 75 -71.26 -28.96 7.86
CA LEU A 75 -70.88 -30.03 6.93
C LEU A 75 -70.86 -29.50 5.49
N THR A 76 -69.66 -29.45 4.91
CA THR A 76 -69.45 -28.96 3.53
C THR A 76 -69.14 -30.08 2.54
N GLU A 77 -68.63 -31.23 3.00
CA GLU A 77 -68.25 -32.31 2.11
C GLU A 77 -69.47 -33.03 1.52
N PRO A 78 -69.49 -33.34 0.20
CA PRO A 78 -70.62 -34.00 -0.44
C PRO A 78 -70.99 -35.34 0.20
N LYS A 79 -69.98 -36.10 0.64
CA LYS A 79 -70.16 -37.40 1.32
C LYS A 79 -70.87 -37.24 2.66
N ASP A 80 -70.44 -36.30 3.49
CA ASP A 80 -71.02 -36.10 4.81
C ASP A 80 -72.40 -35.43 4.75
N ARG A 81 -72.63 -34.57 3.76
CA ARG A 81 -73.96 -34.04 3.43
C ARG A 81 -74.95 -35.14 3.07
N ALA A 82 -74.54 -36.14 2.30
CA ALA A 82 -75.38 -37.30 1.97
C ALA A 82 -75.69 -38.16 3.21
N LEU A 83 -74.71 -38.33 4.12
CA LEU A 83 -74.93 -39.01 5.39
C LEU A 83 -75.89 -38.23 6.30
N LEU A 84 -75.76 -36.89 6.38
CA LEU A 84 -76.70 -36.03 7.12
C LEU A 84 -78.12 -36.14 6.55
N GLN A 85 -78.27 -36.15 5.23
CA GLN A 85 -79.58 -36.34 4.60
C GLN A 85 -80.18 -37.70 5.01
N LYS A 86 -79.38 -38.77 5.03
CA LYS A 86 -79.82 -40.08 5.51
C LYS A 86 -80.27 -40.05 6.97
N VAL A 87 -79.56 -39.32 7.82
CA VAL A 87 -79.94 -39.09 9.23
C VAL A 87 -81.30 -38.36 9.31
N GLN A 88 -81.51 -37.32 8.50
CA GLN A 88 -82.77 -36.56 8.46
C GLN A 88 -83.95 -37.42 7.97
N GLU A 89 -83.76 -38.24 6.93
CA GLU A 89 -84.76 -39.19 6.43
C GLU A 89 -85.17 -40.20 7.50
N GLN A 90 -84.19 -40.85 8.16
CA GLN A 90 -84.47 -41.83 9.21
C GLN A 90 -85.08 -41.16 10.45
N ARG A 91 -84.70 -39.92 10.76
CA ARG A 91 -85.33 -39.13 11.83
C ARG A 91 -86.80 -38.89 11.55
N ALA A 92 -87.17 -38.53 10.33
CA ALA A 92 -88.57 -38.28 9.97
C ALA A 92 -89.43 -39.54 10.19
N LEU A 93 -88.92 -40.71 9.77
CA LEU A 93 -89.57 -42.00 10.03
C LEU A 93 -89.68 -42.29 11.53
N TYR A 94 -88.61 -42.04 12.29
CA TYR A 94 -88.61 -42.27 13.73
C TYR A 94 -89.60 -41.35 14.44
N LEU A 95 -89.65 -40.05 14.10
CA LEU A 95 -90.61 -39.10 14.66
C LEU A 95 -92.06 -39.51 14.39
N ALA A 96 -92.38 -39.91 13.15
CA ALA A 96 -93.72 -40.38 12.82
C ALA A 96 -94.11 -41.59 13.66
N GLY A 97 -93.20 -42.57 13.83
CA GLY A 97 -93.46 -43.73 14.67
C GLY A 97 -93.52 -43.41 16.17
N GLN A 98 -92.82 -42.39 16.65
CA GLN A 98 -92.96 -41.91 18.02
C GLN A 98 -94.36 -41.33 18.26
N GLU A 99 -94.91 -40.55 17.33
CA GLU A 99 -96.26 -39.98 17.47
C GLU A 99 -97.34 -41.07 17.49
N GLU A 100 -97.20 -42.09 16.65
CA GLU A 100 -98.10 -43.25 16.64
C GLU A 100 -98.05 -44.02 17.97
N LEU A 101 -96.84 -44.29 18.48
CA LEU A 101 -96.66 -44.93 19.78
C LEU A 101 -97.21 -44.07 20.94
N LEU A 102 -96.97 -42.76 20.93
CA LEU A 102 -97.54 -41.84 21.92
C LEU A 102 -99.08 -41.83 21.88
N GLY A 103 -99.67 -41.95 20.70
CA GLY A 103 -101.11 -42.12 20.53
C GLY A 103 -101.62 -43.39 21.21
N LEU A 104 -100.99 -44.54 20.95
CA LEU A 104 -101.34 -45.82 21.57
C LEU A 104 -101.20 -45.79 23.11
N ILE A 105 -100.14 -45.14 23.62
CA ILE A 105 -99.91 -44.95 25.07
C ILE A 105 -101.01 -44.08 25.69
N LYS A 106 -101.39 -42.97 25.03
CA LYS A 106 -102.44 -42.06 25.52
C LYS A 106 -103.84 -42.70 25.50
N SER A 107 -104.09 -43.59 24.54
CA SER A 107 -105.31 -44.39 24.49
C SER A 107 -105.30 -45.62 25.41
N ASP A 108 -104.26 -45.77 26.24
CA ASP A 108 -104.07 -46.86 27.21
C ASP A 108 -104.08 -48.28 26.60
N GLN A 109 -103.66 -48.40 25.34
CA GLN A 109 -103.59 -49.66 24.61
C GLN A 109 -102.22 -50.33 24.81
N ALA A 110 -102.00 -50.87 26.01
CA ALA A 110 -100.67 -51.34 26.45
C ALA A 110 -100.06 -52.44 25.57
N ASP A 111 -100.84 -53.47 25.19
CA ASP A 111 -100.34 -54.58 24.38
C ASP A 111 -100.03 -54.15 22.95
N GLN A 112 -100.91 -53.34 22.34
CA GLN A 112 -100.66 -52.75 21.02
C GLN A 112 -99.43 -51.84 21.03
N SER A 113 -99.23 -51.06 22.10
CA SER A 113 -98.04 -50.21 22.26
C SER A 113 -96.74 -51.05 22.30
N ARG A 114 -96.76 -52.19 23.00
CA ARG A 114 -95.62 -53.11 23.08
C ARG A 114 -95.32 -53.75 21.73
N ASP A 115 -96.35 -54.25 21.06
CA ASP A 115 -96.21 -54.88 19.74
C ASP A 115 -95.72 -53.88 18.70
N TYR A 116 -96.27 -52.65 18.70
CA TYR A 116 -95.84 -51.58 17.81
C TYR A 116 -94.38 -51.17 18.09
N LEU A 117 -94.01 -50.97 19.36
CA LEU A 117 -92.64 -50.66 19.74
C LEU A 117 -91.66 -51.73 19.22
N ALA A 118 -91.98 -53.01 19.42
CA ALA A 118 -91.12 -54.13 19.06
C ALA A 118 -91.02 -54.35 17.54
N SER A 119 -92.16 -54.34 16.84
CA SER A 119 -92.25 -54.74 15.43
C SER A 119 -92.05 -53.59 14.44
N LYS A 120 -92.36 -52.34 14.82
CA LYS A 120 -92.30 -51.17 13.93
C LYS A 120 -91.26 -50.16 14.37
N LEU A 121 -91.34 -49.66 15.61
CA LEU A 121 -90.53 -48.52 16.01
C LEU A 121 -89.06 -48.89 16.28
N ARG A 122 -88.79 -50.03 16.90
CA ARG A 122 -87.41 -50.48 17.22
C ARG A 122 -86.55 -50.70 15.96
N PRO A 123 -87.02 -51.34 14.87
CA PRO A 123 -86.27 -51.39 13.62
C PRO A 123 -85.91 -50.01 13.05
N VAL A 124 -86.85 -49.05 13.09
CA VAL A 124 -86.61 -47.66 12.64
C VAL A 124 -85.58 -46.97 13.53
N LEU A 125 -85.66 -47.15 14.85
CA LEU A 125 -84.65 -46.64 15.79
C LEU A 125 -83.25 -47.19 15.49
N VAL A 126 -83.13 -48.50 15.20
CA VAL A 126 -81.85 -49.12 14.83
C VAL A 126 -81.29 -48.50 13.54
N ALA A 127 -82.13 -48.34 12.52
CA ALA A 127 -81.73 -47.71 11.25
C ALA A 127 -81.30 -46.24 11.45
N TYR A 128 -82.02 -45.49 12.29
CA TYR A 128 -81.67 -44.11 12.62
C TYR A 128 -80.35 -44.00 13.37
N LYS A 129 -80.13 -44.82 14.41
CA LYS A 129 -78.84 -44.86 15.13
C LYS A 129 -77.69 -45.28 14.21
N ALA A 130 -77.92 -46.22 13.30
CA ALA A 130 -76.91 -46.63 12.32
C ALA A 130 -76.54 -45.49 11.36
N ALA A 131 -77.51 -44.70 10.89
CA ALA A 131 -77.25 -43.51 10.08
C ALA A 131 -76.42 -42.46 10.82
N ILE A 132 -76.73 -42.20 12.10
CA ILE A 132 -75.92 -41.28 12.93
C ILE A 132 -74.51 -41.83 13.13
N GLY A 133 -74.37 -43.14 13.41
CA GLY A 133 -73.07 -43.79 13.59
C GLY A 133 -72.19 -43.71 12.34
N ALA A 134 -72.78 -43.85 11.15
CA ALA A 134 -72.05 -43.69 9.89
C ALA A 134 -71.50 -42.27 9.69
N LEU A 135 -72.26 -41.25 10.10
CA LEU A 135 -71.79 -39.85 10.09
C LEU A 135 -70.63 -39.63 11.07
N VAL A 136 -70.74 -40.15 12.30
CA VAL A 136 -69.67 -40.09 13.33
C VAL A 136 -68.38 -40.74 12.82
N GLU A 137 -68.47 -41.91 12.20
CA GLU A 137 -67.27 -42.61 11.71
C GLU A 137 -66.63 -41.90 10.52
N SER A 138 -67.41 -41.25 9.65
CA SER A 138 -66.88 -40.43 8.55
C SER A 138 -66.05 -39.26 9.08
N GLU A 139 -66.59 -38.51 10.04
CA GLU A 139 -65.89 -37.38 10.68
C GLU A 139 -64.64 -37.83 11.45
N LYS A 140 -64.70 -38.98 12.14
CA LYS A 140 -63.55 -39.56 12.82
C LYS A 140 -62.42 -39.94 11.85
N HIS A 141 -62.76 -40.54 10.70
CA HIS A 141 -61.78 -40.83 9.66
C HIS A 141 -61.11 -39.55 9.13
N ALA A 142 -61.88 -38.47 8.96
CA ALA A 142 -61.35 -37.19 8.53
C ALA A 142 -60.34 -36.60 9.54
N ILE A 143 -60.64 -36.65 10.85
CA ILE A 143 -59.70 -36.23 11.91
C ILE A 143 -58.40 -37.03 11.88
N VAL A 144 -58.50 -38.36 11.79
CA VAL A 144 -57.30 -39.22 11.78
C VAL A 144 -56.43 -38.89 10.56
N HIS A 145 -57.05 -38.73 9.38
CA HIS A 145 -56.34 -38.40 8.15
C HIS A 145 -55.68 -37.01 8.19
N ALA A 146 -56.38 -36.00 8.72
CA ALA A 146 -55.82 -34.67 8.94
C ALA A 146 -54.63 -34.72 9.92
N GLY A 147 -54.74 -35.51 11.00
CA GLY A 147 -53.67 -35.72 11.96
C GLY A 147 -52.42 -36.39 11.36
N THR A 148 -52.61 -37.46 10.57
CA THR A 148 -51.48 -38.14 9.90
C THR A 148 -50.81 -37.24 8.87
N ASN A 149 -51.58 -36.48 8.09
CA ASN A 149 -51.04 -35.54 7.10
C ASN A 149 -50.24 -34.41 7.75
N ALA A 150 -50.73 -33.88 8.87
CA ALA A 150 -50.02 -32.87 9.64
C ALA A 150 -48.67 -33.42 10.15
N GLN A 151 -48.66 -34.66 10.63
CA GLN A 151 -47.45 -35.33 11.13
C GLN A 151 -46.43 -35.59 10.00
N GLU A 152 -46.87 -36.11 8.85
CA GLU A 152 -46.00 -36.31 7.69
C GLU A 152 -45.43 -34.98 7.17
N THR A 153 -46.26 -33.95 7.09
CA THR A 153 -45.83 -32.60 6.69
C THR A 153 -44.78 -32.05 7.66
N ALA A 154 -44.94 -32.28 8.97
CA ALA A 154 -43.97 -31.87 9.99
C ALA A 154 -42.63 -32.62 9.84
N LEU A 155 -42.67 -33.94 9.62
CA LEU A 155 -41.47 -34.74 9.40
C LEU A 155 -40.73 -34.30 8.14
N ASN A 156 -41.43 -34.14 7.02
CA ASN A 156 -40.87 -33.68 5.75
C ASN A 156 -40.23 -32.28 5.89
N ALA A 157 -40.90 -31.37 6.58
CA ALA A 157 -40.36 -30.04 6.87
C ALA A 157 -39.09 -30.11 7.71
N ARG A 158 -39.04 -30.97 8.74
CA ARG A 158 -37.85 -31.17 9.57
C ARG A 158 -36.68 -31.71 8.76
N THR A 159 -36.88 -32.73 7.94
CA THR A 159 -35.82 -33.27 7.05
C THR A 159 -35.33 -32.23 6.05
N ALA A 160 -36.23 -31.43 5.47
CA ALA A 160 -35.84 -30.35 4.55
C ALA A 160 -34.97 -29.29 5.26
N LEU A 161 -35.33 -28.89 6.47
CA LEU A 161 -34.54 -27.94 7.28
C LEU A 161 -33.15 -28.49 7.63
N ILE A 162 -33.07 -29.76 8.03
CA ILE A 162 -31.78 -30.43 8.29
C ILE A 162 -30.93 -30.47 7.01
N GLY A 163 -31.52 -30.84 5.87
CA GLY A 163 -30.84 -30.87 4.58
C GLY A 163 -30.30 -29.51 4.16
N LEU A 164 -31.09 -28.44 4.31
CA LEU A 164 -30.65 -27.06 4.07
C LEU A 164 -29.53 -26.64 5.02
N GLY A 165 -29.61 -27.01 6.30
CA GLY A 165 -28.57 -26.74 7.28
C GLY A 165 -27.23 -27.40 6.95
N VAL A 166 -27.25 -28.68 6.58
CA VAL A 166 -26.05 -29.42 6.14
C VAL A 166 -25.49 -28.82 4.85
N PHE A 167 -26.34 -28.48 3.88
CA PHE A 167 -25.91 -27.84 2.64
C PHE A 167 -25.24 -26.47 2.90
N ALA A 168 -25.82 -25.63 3.74
CA ALA A 168 -25.25 -24.34 4.11
C ALA A 168 -23.89 -24.49 4.81
N LEU A 169 -23.73 -25.50 5.65
CA LEU A 169 -22.45 -25.81 6.30
C LEU A 169 -21.38 -26.22 5.27
N LEU A 170 -21.73 -27.12 4.33
CA LEU A 170 -20.82 -27.56 3.27
C LEU A 170 -20.39 -26.40 2.37
N VAL A 171 -21.32 -25.52 1.99
CA VAL A 171 -21.02 -24.31 1.20
C VAL A 171 -20.09 -23.38 1.98
N SER A 172 -20.32 -23.19 3.28
CA SER A 172 -19.48 -22.35 4.13
C SER A 172 -18.04 -22.88 4.24
N VAL A 173 -17.89 -24.19 4.42
CA VAL A 173 -16.57 -24.86 4.45
C VAL A 173 -15.89 -24.75 3.09
N ALA A 174 -16.62 -25.00 1.99
CA ALA A 174 -16.08 -24.89 0.63
C ALA A 174 -15.62 -23.46 0.31
N LEU A 175 -16.43 -22.45 0.63
CA LEU A 175 -16.07 -21.04 0.46
C LEU A 175 -14.88 -20.66 1.34
N GLY A 176 -14.86 -21.08 2.62
CA GLY A 176 -13.73 -20.82 3.52
C GLY A 176 -12.43 -21.43 3.00
N TRP A 177 -12.49 -22.65 2.46
CA TRP A 177 -11.33 -23.31 1.83
C TRP A 177 -10.90 -22.60 0.55
N LEU A 178 -11.83 -22.21 -0.32
CA LEU A 178 -11.53 -21.48 -1.56
C LEU A 178 -10.91 -20.11 -1.29
N ILE A 179 -11.46 -19.34 -0.34
CA ILE A 179 -10.93 -18.03 0.06
C ILE A 179 -9.52 -18.20 0.66
N THR A 180 -9.34 -19.13 1.59
CA THR A 180 -8.03 -19.39 2.20
C THR A 180 -7.00 -19.78 1.14
N ARG A 181 -7.38 -20.66 0.22
CA ARG A 181 -6.50 -21.09 -0.89
C ARG A 181 -6.19 -19.96 -1.86
N SER A 182 -7.17 -19.11 -2.19
CA SER A 182 -6.98 -17.95 -3.07
C SER A 182 -6.02 -16.94 -2.44
N LEU A 183 -6.24 -16.59 -1.16
CA LEU A 183 -5.40 -15.64 -0.44
C LEU A 183 -3.97 -16.15 -0.28
N LEU A 184 -3.78 -17.43 0.08
CA LEU A 184 -2.43 -18.00 0.16
C LEU A 184 -1.71 -18.01 -1.19
N ARG A 185 -2.45 -18.19 -2.30
CA ARG A 185 -1.87 -18.14 -3.64
C ARG A 185 -1.49 -16.72 -4.05
N GLU A 186 -2.32 -15.72 -3.77
CA GLU A 186 -2.01 -14.31 -4.05
C GLU A 186 -0.87 -13.77 -3.16
N LEU A 187 -0.82 -14.21 -1.90
CA LEU A 187 0.28 -13.87 -0.99
C LEU A 187 1.59 -14.55 -1.40
N GLY A 188 1.52 -15.75 -1.99
CA GLY A 188 2.69 -16.56 -2.35
C GLY A 188 3.39 -17.22 -1.15
N GLY A 189 2.75 -17.17 0.02
CA GLY A 189 3.30 -17.66 1.29
C GLY A 189 2.40 -17.33 2.47
N GLU A 190 2.86 -17.64 3.68
CA GLU A 190 2.13 -17.30 4.90
C GLU A 190 2.15 -15.78 5.16
N PRO A 191 1.03 -15.17 5.60
CA PRO A 191 0.99 -13.75 5.94
C PRO A 191 2.05 -13.31 6.96
N ARG A 192 2.38 -14.19 7.91
CA ARG A 192 3.41 -13.91 8.93
C ARG A 192 4.82 -13.84 8.32
N ALA A 193 5.11 -14.69 7.34
CA ALA A 193 6.38 -14.64 6.61
C ALA A 193 6.51 -13.31 5.86
N ALA A 194 5.44 -12.83 5.23
CA ALA A 194 5.38 -11.51 4.59
C ALA A 194 5.77 -10.38 5.54
N ALA A 195 5.13 -10.36 6.71
CA ALA A 195 5.36 -9.33 7.71
C ALA A 195 6.80 -9.38 8.26
N GLN A 196 7.34 -10.58 8.45
CA GLN A 196 8.71 -10.76 8.91
C GLN A 196 9.72 -10.24 7.88
N VAL A 197 9.54 -10.58 6.59
CA VAL A 197 10.38 -10.07 5.50
C VAL A 197 10.36 -8.55 5.46
N ALA A 198 9.16 -7.95 5.50
CA ALA A 198 9.03 -6.49 5.49
C ALA A 198 9.74 -5.84 6.68
N ARG A 199 9.65 -6.44 7.86
CA ARG A 199 10.35 -5.98 9.07
C ARG A 199 11.87 -6.07 8.91
N THR A 200 12.39 -7.20 8.46
CA THR A 200 13.84 -7.38 8.28
C THR A 200 14.42 -6.41 7.25
N VAL A 201 13.69 -6.17 6.16
CA VAL A 201 14.06 -5.15 5.16
C VAL A 201 14.04 -3.74 5.76
N ALA A 202 13.05 -3.43 6.60
CA ALA A 202 12.98 -2.13 7.30
C ALA A 202 14.11 -1.93 8.31
N GLU A 203 14.60 -3.02 8.92
CA GLU A 203 15.78 -3.03 9.80
C GLU A 203 17.11 -2.95 9.02
N GLY A 204 17.07 -2.97 7.68
CA GLY A 204 18.24 -2.85 6.82
C GLY A 204 19.00 -4.15 6.55
N ASP A 205 18.45 -5.29 6.96
CA ASP A 205 19.01 -6.61 6.65
C ASP A 205 18.45 -7.12 5.31
N PHE A 206 19.30 -7.14 4.29
CA PHE A 206 18.97 -7.66 2.94
C PHE A 206 19.51 -9.06 2.66
N THR A 207 20.09 -9.72 3.67
CA THR A 207 20.76 -11.02 3.55
C THR A 207 19.80 -12.21 3.62
N GLN A 208 18.62 -12.02 4.22
CA GLN A 208 17.62 -13.08 4.33
C GLN A 208 17.11 -13.55 2.96
N HIS A 209 16.98 -14.88 2.84
CA HIS A 209 16.36 -15.49 1.67
C HIS A 209 14.84 -15.47 1.80
N ILE A 210 14.17 -14.89 0.80
CA ILE A 210 12.71 -14.90 0.70
C ILE A 210 12.33 -16.11 -0.15
N ALA A 211 11.71 -17.11 0.47
CA ALA A 211 11.22 -18.29 -0.24
C ALA A 211 10.01 -17.91 -1.09
N VAL A 212 10.16 -17.98 -2.41
CA VAL A 212 9.10 -17.76 -3.39
C VAL A 212 8.89 -19.06 -4.16
N GLN A 213 7.63 -19.38 -4.48
CA GLN A 213 7.33 -20.58 -5.27
C GLN A 213 7.96 -20.48 -6.67
N ALA A 214 8.38 -21.62 -7.23
CA ALA A 214 8.99 -21.65 -8.56
C ALA A 214 7.99 -21.13 -9.62
N GLY A 215 8.41 -20.13 -10.39
CA GLY A 215 7.58 -19.49 -11.43
C GLY A 215 6.62 -18.40 -10.93
N ASP A 216 6.58 -18.14 -9.63
CA ASP A 216 5.76 -17.06 -9.06
C ASP A 216 6.49 -15.72 -9.16
N GLN A 217 5.91 -14.80 -9.95
CA GLN A 217 6.41 -13.44 -10.16
C GLN A 217 5.40 -12.37 -9.73
N SER A 218 4.18 -12.76 -9.41
CA SER A 218 3.07 -11.84 -9.19
C SER A 218 2.66 -11.74 -7.73
N SER A 219 2.96 -12.76 -6.91
CA SER A 219 2.55 -12.75 -5.51
C SER A 219 3.21 -11.63 -4.71
N LEU A 220 2.63 -11.35 -3.54
CA LEU A 220 3.25 -10.41 -2.60
C LEU A 220 4.67 -10.86 -2.21
N MET A 221 4.91 -12.16 -2.01
CA MET A 221 6.26 -12.66 -1.69
C MET A 221 7.25 -12.38 -2.82
N ALA A 222 6.84 -12.61 -4.08
CA ALA A 222 7.68 -12.33 -5.25
C ALA A 222 8.02 -10.83 -5.38
N GLN A 223 7.04 -9.97 -5.13
CA GLN A 223 7.22 -8.52 -5.14
C GLN A 223 8.15 -8.05 -4.01
N LEU A 224 8.00 -8.58 -2.80
CA LEU A 224 8.91 -8.31 -1.68
C LEU A 224 10.34 -8.77 -1.97
N ALA A 225 10.51 -9.93 -2.61
CA ALA A 225 11.83 -10.41 -3.05
C ALA A 225 12.49 -9.47 -4.05
N THR A 226 11.71 -9.00 -5.02
CA THR A 226 12.17 -8.02 -6.01
C THR A 226 12.56 -6.69 -5.36
N MET A 227 11.72 -6.18 -4.46
CA MET A 227 11.98 -4.95 -3.70
C MET A 227 13.25 -5.06 -2.85
N LYS A 228 13.41 -6.16 -2.10
CA LYS A 228 14.62 -6.43 -1.30
C LYS A 228 15.88 -6.40 -2.17
N ASN A 229 15.84 -7.08 -3.32
CA ASN A 229 17.00 -7.14 -4.23
C ASN A 229 17.34 -5.77 -4.82
N GLY A 230 16.33 -4.98 -5.19
CA GLY A 230 16.53 -3.60 -5.66
C GLY A 230 17.17 -2.71 -4.60
N LEU A 231 16.66 -2.76 -3.36
CA LEU A 231 17.24 -2.00 -2.24
C LEU A 231 18.67 -2.44 -1.93
N ALA A 232 18.96 -3.75 -1.93
CA ALA A 232 20.30 -4.28 -1.74
C ALA A 232 21.29 -3.75 -2.80
N LEU A 233 20.85 -3.67 -4.06
CA LEU A 233 21.67 -3.12 -5.15
C LEU A 233 21.97 -1.63 -4.92
N VAL A 234 20.97 -0.84 -4.53
CA VAL A 234 21.14 0.60 -4.23
C VAL A 234 22.14 0.79 -3.08
N VAL A 235 21.97 0.06 -1.97
CA VAL A 235 22.89 0.14 -0.82
C VAL A 235 24.31 -0.29 -1.21
N SER A 236 24.45 -1.34 -2.02
CA SER A 236 25.74 -1.79 -2.55
C SER A 236 26.42 -0.73 -3.42
N GLN A 237 25.66 -0.04 -4.27
CA GLN A 237 26.17 1.05 -5.11
C GLN A 237 26.60 2.24 -4.26
N VAL A 238 25.80 2.64 -3.27
CA VAL A 238 26.16 3.71 -2.34
C VAL A 238 27.45 3.38 -1.61
N ARG A 239 27.61 2.15 -1.11
CA ARG A 239 28.84 1.72 -0.43
C ARG A 239 30.07 1.83 -1.33
N ARG A 240 29.99 1.33 -2.57
CA ARG A 240 31.08 1.46 -3.55
C ARG A 240 31.42 2.91 -3.83
N SER A 241 30.42 3.77 -4.02
CA SER A 241 30.65 5.21 -4.23
C SER A 241 31.35 5.85 -3.03
N SER A 242 30.95 5.51 -1.81
CA SER A 242 31.60 6.00 -0.58
C SER A 242 33.05 5.50 -0.47
N GLU A 243 33.33 4.24 -0.82
CA GLU A 243 34.70 3.70 -0.89
C GLU A 243 35.55 4.49 -1.90
N SER A 244 35.02 4.78 -3.10
CA SER A 244 35.71 5.61 -4.10
C SER A 244 35.98 7.04 -3.62
N VAL A 245 35.01 7.68 -2.96
CA VAL A 245 35.19 9.02 -2.38
C VAL A 245 36.25 9.00 -1.28
N ALA A 246 36.28 7.97 -0.45
CA ALA A 246 37.29 7.81 0.60
C ALA A 246 38.70 7.66 0.00
N MET A 247 38.86 6.85 -1.05
CA MET A 247 40.13 6.72 -1.78
C MET A 247 40.57 8.05 -2.42
N ALA A 248 39.68 8.73 -3.14
CA ALA A 248 39.99 10.03 -3.74
C ALA A 248 40.36 11.10 -2.69
N SER A 249 39.71 11.08 -1.53
CA SER A 249 40.03 11.96 -0.41
C SER A 249 41.42 11.68 0.16
N ALA A 250 41.82 10.41 0.23
CA ALA A 250 43.17 10.02 0.65
C ALA A 250 44.25 10.46 -0.36
N GLU A 251 43.97 10.34 -1.66
CA GLU A 251 44.87 10.84 -2.73
C GLU A 251 45.01 12.37 -2.67
N ILE A 252 43.92 13.11 -2.47
CA ILE A 252 43.96 14.56 -2.29
C ILE A 252 44.77 14.94 -1.04
N ALA A 253 44.58 14.23 0.07
CA ALA A 253 45.34 14.48 1.29
C ALA A 253 46.84 14.27 1.06
N GLN A 254 47.23 13.21 0.35
CA GLN A 254 48.62 12.95 -0.02
C GLN A 254 49.18 14.02 -0.98
N GLY A 255 48.40 14.43 -1.98
CA GLY A 255 48.78 15.49 -2.92
C GLY A 255 48.95 16.85 -2.23
N ASN A 256 48.11 17.16 -1.24
CA ASN A 256 48.26 18.37 -0.43
C ASN A 256 49.53 18.34 0.43
N GLN A 257 49.92 17.18 0.96
CA GLN A 257 51.19 17.05 1.69
C GLN A 257 52.40 17.31 0.77
N ASP A 258 52.41 16.73 -0.44
CA ASP A 258 53.47 16.99 -1.43
C ASP A 258 53.52 18.46 -1.84
N LEU A 259 52.36 19.07 -2.11
CA LEU A 259 52.28 20.49 -2.44
C LEU A 259 52.79 21.37 -1.30
N SER A 260 52.46 21.04 -0.04
CA SER A 260 52.96 21.75 1.13
C SER A 260 54.48 21.68 1.21
N ALA A 261 55.06 20.48 1.08
CA ALA A 261 56.52 20.28 1.09
C ALA A 261 57.22 21.04 -0.05
N ARG A 262 56.64 21.05 -1.26
CA ARG A 262 57.15 21.83 -2.39
C ARG A 262 57.06 23.34 -2.15
N THR A 263 55.98 23.79 -1.52
CA THR A 263 55.79 25.21 -1.18
C THR A 263 56.82 25.66 -0.14
N GLU A 264 57.09 24.84 0.88
CA GLU A 264 58.17 25.06 1.85
C GLU A 264 59.54 25.12 1.17
N GLY A 265 59.84 24.18 0.27
CA GLY A 265 61.08 24.19 -0.52
C GLY A 265 61.22 25.44 -1.40
N GLN A 266 60.14 25.88 -2.05
CA GLN A 266 60.13 27.09 -2.86
C GLN A 266 60.30 28.36 -2.01
N ALA A 267 59.69 28.40 -0.83
CA ALA A 267 59.89 29.50 0.12
C ALA A 267 61.37 29.60 0.52
N SER A 268 62.01 28.47 0.84
CA SER A 268 63.44 28.42 1.15
C SER A 268 64.32 28.87 -0.02
N ALA A 269 64.02 28.45 -1.25
CA ALA A 269 64.75 28.91 -2.44
C ALA A 269 64.57 30.42 -2.70
N LEU A 270 63.39 30.97 -2.40
CA LEU A 270 63.14 32.41 -2.48
C LEU A 270 63.93 33.18 -1.41
N GLU A 271 64.04 32.64 -0.19
CA GLU A 271 64.89 33.23 0.86
C GLU A 271 66.36 33.25 0.44
N GLU A 272 66.89 32.16 -0.13
CA GLU A 272 68.26 32.10 -0.65
C GLU A 272 68.49 33.08 -1.81
N THR A 273 67.49 33.22 -2.69
CA THR A 273 67.52 34.20 -3.78
C THR A 273 67.53 35.62 -3.24
N ALA A 274 66.71 35.93 -2.23
CA ALA A 274 66.67 37.23 -1.59
C ALA A 274 68.03 37.57 -0.93
N ALA A 275 68.63 36.62 -0.19
CA ALA A 275 69.96 36.78 0.39
C ALA A 275 71.05 36.99 -0.68
N SER A 276 70.97 36.25 -1.79
CA SER A 276 71.87 36.44 -2.94
C SER A 276 71.72 37.82 -3.58
N MET A 277 70.48 38.33 -3.67
CA MET A 277 70.19 39.68 -4.15
C MET A 277 70.72 40.76 -3.21
N GLU A 278 70.68 40.56 -1.88
CA GLU A 278 71.32 41.47 -0.92
C GLU A 278 72.84 41.50 -1.12
N GLN A 279 73.48 40.33 -1.26
CA GLN A 279 74.91 40.24 -1.50
C GLN A 279 75.30 40.90 -2.83
N LEU A 280 74.55 40.64 -3.91
CA LEU A 280 74.73 41.31 -5.20
C LEU A 280 74.56 42.82 -5.08
N GLY A 281 73.54 43.29 -4.34
CA GLY A 281 73.33 44.70 -4.07
C GLY A 281 74.53 45.34 -3.36
N ALA A 282 75.14 44.65 -2.39
CA ALA A 282 76.36 45.09 -1.73
C ALA A 282 77.55 45.17 -2.70
N THR A 283 77.74 44.15 -3.55
CA THR A 283 78.80 44.14 -4.57
C THR A 283 78.61 45.23 -5.62
N VAL A 284 77.38 45.47 -6.08
CA VAL A 284 77.07 46.56 -7.03
C VAL A 284 77.38 47.92 -6.41
N ARG A 285 77.03 48.13 -5.13
CA ARG A 285 77.37 49.36 -4.41
C ARG A 285 78.89 49.54 -4.29
N GLN A 286 79.63 48.48 -3.94
CA GLN A 286 81.09 48.49 -3.92
C GLN A 286 81.71 48.78 -5.30
N ASN A 287 81.16 48.23 -6.38
CA ASN A 287 81.61 48.51 -7.74
C ASN A 287 81.36 49.98 -8.13
N ALA A 288 80.21 50.54 -7.75
CA ALA A 288 79.90 51.95 -7.97
C ALA A 288 80.89 52.88 -7.23
N ASP A 289 81.20 52.56 -5.96
CA ASP A 289 82.20 53.29 -5.17
C ASP A 289 83.59 53.20 -5.81
N SER A 290 83.98 52.00 -6.24
CA SER A 290 85.26 51.75 -6.93
C SER A 290 85.35 52.52 -8.26
N ALA A 291 84.28 52.54 -9.05
CA ALA A 291 84.22 53.31 -10.30
C ALA A 291 84.29 54.82 -10.04
N SER A 292 83.63 55.31 -8.99
CA SER A 292 83.71 56.71 -8.56
C SER A 292 85.15 57.08 -8.16
N GLN A 293 85.81 56.22 -7.39
CA GLN A 293 87.20 56.40 -6.98
C GLN A 293 88.17 56.35 -8.18
N ALA A 294 87.99 55.40 -9.10
CA ALA A 294 88.77 55.31 -10.33
C ALA A 294 88.59 56.55 -11.22
N ASN A 295 87.37 57.08 -11.34
CA ASN A 295 87.09 58.32 -12.06
C ASN A 295 87.78 59.53 -11.40
N ALA A 296 87.79 59.61 -10.07
CA ALA A 296 88.54 60.64 -9.35
C ALA A 296 90.05 60.55 -9.60
N LEU A 297 90.61 59.33 -9.58
CA LEU A 297 92.02 59.09 -9.87
C LEU A 297 92.38 59.44 -11.32
N ALA A 298 91.54 59.07 -12.29
CA ALA A 298 91.71 59.40 -13.70
C ALA A 298 91.68 60.91 -13.94
N ARG A 299 90.76 61.65 -13.29
CA ARG A 299 90.74 63.12 -13.33
C ARG A 299 92.03 63.72 -12.77
N SER A 300 92.52 63.19 -11.64
CA SER A 300 93.78 63.64 -11.05
C SER A 300 94.98 63.39 -11.98
N ALA A 301 95.06 62.19 -12.59
CA ALA A 301 96.11 61.87 -13.56
C ALA A 301 96.04 62.74 -14.81
N SER A 302 94.83 63.02 -15.32
CA SER A 302 94.61 63.95 -16.44
C SER A 302 95.09 65.36 -16.10
N ASP A 303 94.83 65.84 -14.88
CA ASP A 303 95.26 67.16 -14.43
C ASP A 303 96.79 67.25 -14.30
N VAL A 304 97.44 66.17 -13.82
CA VAL A 304 98.91 66.05 -13.83
C VAL A 304 99.45 66.04 -15.26
N ALA A 305 98.80 65.33 -16.19
CA ALA A 305 99.22 65.29 -17.59
C ALA A 305 99.09 66.65 -18.28
N VAL A 306 98.04 67.43 -17.99
CA VAL A 306 97.86 68.81 -18.48
C VAL A 306 99.01 69.70 -17.99
N ARG A 307 99.32 69.66 -16.68
CA ARG A 307 100.46 70.40 -16.11
C ARG A 307 101.80 69.95 -16.71
N GLY A 308 101.97 68.64 -16.95
CA GLY A 308 103.14 68.11 -17.65
C GLY A 308 103.24 68.63 -19.09
N GLY A 309 102.11 68.75 -19.78
CA GLY A 309 102.02 69.34 -21.12
C GLY A 309 102.45 70.81 -21.16
N GLU A 310 102.07 71.62 -20.17
CA GLU A 310 102.57 73.00 -20.04
C GLU A 310 104.09 73.04 -19.88
N VAL A 311 104.66 72.17 -19.04
CA VAL A 311 106.12 72.09 -18.84
C VAL A 311 106.83 71.70 -20.13
N VAL A 312 106.31 70.71 -20.88
CA VAL A 312 106.87 70.34 -22.19
C VAL A 312 106.75 71.50 -23.18
N GLY A 313 105.64 72.24 -23.16
CA GLY A 313 105.47 73.47 -23.93
C GLY A 313 106.58 74.51 -23.66
N GLN A 314 106.89 74.75 -22.39
CA GLN A 314 108.00 75.64 -21.99
C GLN A 314 109.36 75.14 -22.50
N VAL A 315 109.59 73.82 -22.50
CA VAL A 315 110.83 73.22 -23.04
C VAL A 315 110.93 73.44 -24.56
N VAL A 316 109.83 73.29 -25.31
CA VAL A 316 109.79 73.55 -26.76
C VAL A 316 110.06 75.02 -27.08
N GLU A 317 109.46 75.95 -26.32
CA GLU A 317 109.72 77.40 -26.42
C GLU A 317 111.22 77.69 -26.25
N THR A 318 111.83 77.07 -25.22
CA THR A 318 113.26 77.21 -24.92
C THR A 318 114.14 76.66 -26.04
N MET A 319 113.81 75.48 -26.58
CA MET A 319 114.47 74.88 -27.74
C MET A 319 114.37 75.76 -29.00
N LYS A 320 113.24 76.44 -29.19
CA LYS A 320 113.03 77.40 -30.28
C LYS A 320 113.96 78.60 -30.13
N GLY A 321 114.10 79.12 -28.90
CA GLY A 321 115.08 80.16 -28.56
C GLY A 321 116.52 79.72 -28.84
N ILE A 322 116.89 78.49 -28.46
CA ILE A 322 118.23 77.92 -28.75
C ILE A 322 118.48 77.84 -30.27
N ASN A 323 117.49 77.41 -31.05
CA ASN A 323 117.61 77.34 -32.51
C ASN A 323 117.80 78.73 -33.14
N GLU A 324 117.05 79.72 -32.68
CA GLU A 324 117.21 81.10 -33.14
C GLU A 324 118.59 81.68 -32.80
N SER A 325 119.07 81.43 -31.57
CA SER A 325 120.45 81.76 -31.16
C SER A 325 121.49 81.05 -32.04
N SER A 326 121.26 79.77 -32.39
CA SER A 326 122.16 79.00 -33.26
C SER A 326 122.21 79.55 -34.68
N LYS A 327 121.07 80.01 -35.23
CA LYS A 327 121.02 80.73 -36.51
C LYS A 327 121.81 82.04 -36.48
N ARG A 328 121.66 82.85 -35.42
CA ARG A 328 122.48 84.05 -35.25
C ARG A 328 123.97 83.73 -35.20
N ILE A 329 124.36 82.63 -34.55
CA ILE A 329 125.76 82.18 -34.54
C ILE A 329 126.21 81.80 -35.96
N ALA A 330 125.39 81.09 -36.73
CA ALA A 330 125.69 80.75 -38.12
C ALA A 330 125.86 81.99 -39.02
N ASP A 331 125.01 83.01 -38.84
CA ASP A 331 125.13 84.29 -39.56
C ASP A 331 126.44 85.01 -39.20
N ILE A 332 126.82 85.01 -37.92
CA ILE A 332 128.11 85.57 -37.47
C ILE A 332 129.29 84.81 -38.09
N ILE A 333 129.24 83.48 -38.14
CA ILE A 333 130.28 82.66 -38.78
C ILE A 333 130.39 82.99 -40.28
N SER A 334 129.27 83.19 -40.97
CA SER A 334 129.25 83.58 -42.38
C SER A 334 129.91 84.94 -42.62
N VAL A 335 129.71 85.91 -41.72
CA VAL A 335 130.43 87.19 -41.74
C VAL A 335 131.92 87.01 -41.50
N ILE A 336 132.31 86.16 -40.54
CA ILE A 336 133.73 85.85 -40.25
C ILE A 336 134.40 85.19 -41.47
N ASP A 337 133.72 84.27 -42.15
CA ASP A 337 134.24 83.60 -43.35
C ASP A 337 134.40 84.60 -44.51
N GLY A 338 133.48 85.56 -44.62
CA GLY A 338 133.62 86.72 -45.52
C GLY A 338 134.85 87.59 -45.21
N ILE A 339 135.14 87.88 -43.93
CA ILE A 339 136.34 88.62 -43.51
C ILE A 339 137.60 87.80 -43.78
N ALA A 340 137.58 86.49 -43.54
CA ALA A 340 138.69 85.59 -43.80
C ALA A 340 139.03 85.56 -45.30
N PHE A 341 138.01 85.48 -46.17
CA PHE A 341 138.19 85.54 -47.62
C PHE A 341 138.76 86.90 -48.08
N GLN A 342 138.26 88.02 -47.54
CA GLN A 342 138.82 89.34 -47.82
C GLN A 342 140.27 89.47 -47.35
N THR A 343 140.61 88.90 -46.19
CA THR A 343 141.98 88.88 -45.67
C THR A 343 142.90 88.03 -46.57
N ASN A 344 142.40 86.89 -47.07
CA ASN A 344 143.12 86.04 -48.01
C ASN A 344 143.38 86.73 -49.35
N ILE A 345 142.40 87.47 -49.87
CA ILE A 345 142.57 88.30 -51.09
C ILE A 345 143.58 89.43 -50.84
N LEU A 346 143.54 90.08 -49.66
CA LEU A 346 144.49 91.14 -49.30
C LEU A 346 145.93 90.61 -49.25
N ALA A 347 146.12 89.44 -48.64
CA ALA A 347 147.41 88.75 -48.56
C ALA A 347 147.92 88.33 -49.96
N LEU A 348 147.02 87.87 -50.84
CA LEU A 348 147.37 87.50 -52.20
C LEU A 348 147.78 88.71 -53.04
N ASN A 349 147.05 89.83 -52.94
CA ASN A 349 147.42 91.07 -53.64
C ASN A 349 148.74 91.64 -53.12
N ALA A 350 149.01 91.56 -51.81
CA ALA A 350 150.30 91.95 -51.25
C ALA A 350 151.45 91.10 -51.81
N ALA A 351 151.26 89.77 -51.92
CA ALA A 351 152.24 88.86 -52.49
C ALA A 351 152.51 89.12 -54.00
N VAL A 352 151.49 89.50 -54.77
CA VAL A 352 151.63 89.83 -56.19
C VAL A 352 152.40 91.13 -56.40
N GLU A 353 152.12 92.17 -55.61
CA GLU A 353 152.84 93.45 -55.73
C GLU A 353 154.28 93.36 -55.21
N ALA A 354 154.52 92.52 -54.19
CA ALA A 354 155.88 92.17 -53.74
C ALA A 354 156.70 91.49 -54.86
N ALA A 355 156.09 90.58 -55.64
CA ALA A 355 156.73 89.94 -56.78
C ALA A 355 157.07 90.92 -57.93
N ARG A 356 156.36 92.06 -58.01
CA ARG A 356 156.58 93.10 -59.02
C ARG A 356 157.77 94.02 -58.70
N ALA A 357 158.15 94.13 -57.42
CA ALA A 357 159.24 94.99 -56.95
C ALA A 357 160.65 94.34 -57.02
N GLY A 358 160.76 93.09 -57.48
CA GLY A 358 162.05 92.38 -57.62
C GLY A 358 162.80 92.24 -56.28
N GLU A 359 164.14 92.27 -56.32
CA GLU A 359 165.02 92.05 -55.16
C GLU A 359 164.83 93.04 -53.98
N GLN A 360 164.01 94.10 -54.14
CA GLN A 360 163.66 95.04 -53.06
C GLN A 360 162.37 94.64 -52.29
N GLY A 361 161.64 93.60 -52.69
CA GLY A 361 160.30 93.24 -52.14
C GLY A 361 160.22 91.96 -51.28
N ARG A 362 161.34 91.29 -50.98
CA ARG A 362 161.35 89.90 -50.50
C ARG A 362 160.95 89.68 -49.02
N GLY A 363 160.86 90.75 -48.23
CA GLY A 363 160.49 90.69 -46.81
C GLY A 363 159.05 91.14 -46.49
N PHE A 364 158.26 91.53 -47.50
CA PHE A 364 156.88 92.01 -47.37
C PHE A 364 155.90 90.91 -47.82
#